data_AF-A0A1I8B2J0-F1
#
_entry.id   AF-A0A1I8B2J0-F1
#
_cell.length_a   1.000
_cell.length_b   1.000
_cell.length_c   1.000
_cell.angle_alpha   90.00
_cell.angle_beta   90.00
_cell.angle_gamma   90.00
#
_symmetry.space_group_name_H-M   'P 1'
#
loop_
_entity.id
_entity.type
_entity.pdbx_description
1 polymer ?
#
loop_
_entity_poly.entity_id
_entity_poly.type
_entity_poly.pdbx_seq_one_letter_code
_entity_poly.pdbx_strand_id
1 'polypeptide(L)'
;MTAIESETCGMLGRLQFHVQAIIGFARICTGDVFEVSIRHGHQRWRTRGKTQPDRSQRWDQQPPIASIQILWNVPIQVRVLEIGFLRARCLSERQFDPAKFAAAHPQLVTMNLNNSGSLKLRLVVTWLPLLSSKIPSQSNSLNQKQLQAKENGFNNHASLSQQNSSTQR
;
A
#
# COMPACT_ATOMS: atom_id res chain seq x y z
N MET A 1 21.78 9.68 -5.70
CA MET A 1 20.70 8.70 -5.90
C MET A 1 20.05 9.01 -7.23
N THR A 2 20.01 8.05 -8.14
CA THR A 2 19.40 8.20 -9.46
C THR A 2 17.86 8.18 -9.35
N ALA A 3 17.15 8.71 -10.36
CA ALA A 3 15.69 8.67 -10.39
C ALA A 3 15.14 7.23 -10.26
N ILE A 4 15.83 6.27 -10.88
CA ILE A 4 15.49 4.84 -10.83
C ILE A 4 15.64 4.27 -9.41
N GLU A 5 16.71 4.63 -8.69
CA GLU A 5 16.89 4.23 -7.28
C GLU A 5 15.80 4.84 -6.37
N SER A 6 15.39 6.08 -6.64
CA SER A 6 14.30 6.73 -5.89
C SER A 6 12.94 6.10 -6.20
N GLU A 7 12.69 5.70 -7.45
CA GLU A 7 11.49 4.98 -7.87
C GLU A 7 11.45 3.55 -7.28
N THR A 8 12.56 2.81 -7.31
CA THR A 8 12.63 1.45 -6.73
C THR A 8 12.53 1.45 -5.21
N CYS A 9 13.09 2.45 -4.52
CA CYS A 9 12.92 2.62 -3.08
C CYS A 9 11.44 2.91 -2.72
N GLY A 10 10.73 3.66 -3.58
CA GLY A 10 9.29 3.91 -3.46
C GLY A 10 8.38 2.70 -3.72
N MET A 11 8.91 1.65 -4.36
CA MET A 11 8.18 0.42 -4.73
C MET A 11 8.25 -0.68 -3.67
N LEU A 12 8.75 -0.42 -2.47
CA LEU A 12 8.95 -1.46 -1.44
C LEU A 12 7.67 -1.88 -0.71
N GLY A 13 6.56 -1.12 -0.87
CA GLY A 13 5.25 -1.49 -0.33
C GLY A 13 4.40 -0.27 0.03
N ARG A 14 3.31 -0.53 0.75
CA ARG A 14 2.38 0.49 1.22
C ARG A 14 2.01 0.28 2.68
N LEU A 15 1.81 1.36 3.42
CA LEU A 15 1.19 1.30 4.74
C LEU A 15 -0.32 1.52 4.61
N GLN A 16 -1.09 0.72 5.33
CA GLN A 16 -2.50 0.96 5.56
C GLN A 16 -2.69 1.52 6.97
N PHE A 17 -3.32 2.68 7.07
CA PHE A 17 -3.68 3.32 8.34
C PHE A 17 -5.17 3.21 8.54
N HIS A 18 -5.59 2.31 9.42
CA HIS A 18 -6.98 2.14 9.79
C HIS A 18 -7.29 2.96 11.04
N VAL A 19 -8.08 4.02 10.89
CA VAL A 19 -8.54 4.83 12.02
C VAL A 19 -9.55 4.03 12.84
N GLN A 20 -9.21 3.69 14.08
CA GLN A 20 -10.11 2.94 14.95
C GLN A 20 -11.05 3.89 15.70
N ALA A 21 -10.46 4.82 16.45
CA ALA A 21 -11.19 5.77 17.26
C ALA A 21 -10.30 6.93 17.72
N ILE A 22 -10.92 8.04 18.06
CA ILE A 22 -10.40 9.03 18.99
C ILE A 22 -11.03 8.73 20.34
N ILE A 23 -10.19 8.54 21.35
CA ILE A 23 -10.59 8.17 22.70
C ILE A 23 -10.26 9.31 23.66
N GLY A 24 -11.17 9.60 24.59
CA GLY A 24 -10.95 10.62 25.61
C GLY A 24 -11.93 10.45 26.76
N PHE A 25 -11.40 10.18 27.95
CA PHE A 25 -12.21 9.73 29.10
C PHE A 25 -13.20 10.79 29.63
N ALA A 26 -12.96 12.07 29.40
CA ALA A 26 -13.78 13.16 29.97
C ALA A 26 -14.14 14.28 28.96
N ARG A 27 -13.78 14.14 27.69
CA ARG A 27 -13.79 15.27 26.73
C ARG A 27 -14.55 15.03 25.44
N ILE A 28 -14.90 13.79 25.12
CA ILE A 28 -15.62 13.48 23.88
C ILE A 28 -17.10 13.45 24.16
N CYS A 29 -17.84 14.33 23.51
CA CYS A 29 -19.28 14.47 23.57
C CYS A 29 -19.95 13.99 22.28
N THR A 30 -21.22 13.63 22.41
CA THR A 30 -22.08 13.36 21.26
C THR A 30 -22.09 14.57 20.33
N GLY A 31 -21.88 14.33 19.04
CA GLY A 31 -21.85 15.38 18.03
C GLY A 31 -20.47 15.96 17.75
N ASP A 32 -19.46 15.69 18.59
CA ASP A 32 -18.08 16.10 18.31
C ASP A 32 -17.62 15.54 16.97
N VAL A 33 -16.97 16.38 16.18
CA VAL A 33 -16.42 16.01 14.88
C VAL A 33 -14.91 16.17 14.93
N PHE A 34 -14.20 15.14 14.49
CA PHE A 34 -12.77 15.17 14.34
C PHE A 34 -12.39 14.89 12.89
N GLU A 35 -11.34 15.55 12.41
CA GLU A 35 -10.73 15.24 11.12
C GLU A 35 -9.35 14.63 11.36
N VAL A 36 -9.11 13.46 10.79
CA VAL A 36 -7.79 12.83 10.74
C VAL A 36 -7.27 12.97 9.32
N SER A 37 -6.07 13.49 9.17
CA SER A 37 -5.39 13.58 7.88
C SER A 37 -4.01 12.95 7.94
N ILE A 38 -3.66 12.25 6.88
CA ILE A 38 -2.38 11.57 6.70
C ILE A 38 -1.77 12.08 5.40
N ARG A 39 -0.52 12.55 5.49
CA ARG A 39 0.24 13.06 4.35
C ARG A 39 1.58 12.38 4.27
N HIS A 40 2.01 12.10 3.06
CA HIS A 40 3.31 11.49 2.79
C HIS A 40 3.75 11.83 1.37
N GLY A 41 4.75 12.72 1.24
CA GLY A 41 5.11 13.32 -0.04
C GLY A 41 3.90 14.01 -0.68
N HIS A 42 3.54 13.59 -1.90
CA HIS A 42 2.36 14.11 -2.62
C HIS A 42 1.05 13.43 -2.23
N GLN A 43 1.09 12.29 -1.54
CA GLN A 43 -0.08 11.54 -1.13
C GLN A 43 -0.76 12.22 0.06
N ARG A 44 -2.08 12.38 -0.02
CA ARG A 44 -2.91 12.98 1.03
C ARG A 44 -4.19 12.18 1.17
N TRP A 45 -4.51 11.82 2.41
CA TRP A 45 -5.78 11.20 2.76
C TRP A 45 -6.37 11.93 3.96
N ARG A 46 -7.70 12.00 4.03
CA ARG A 46 -8.44 12.57 5.16
C ARG A 46 -9.73 11.80 5.39
N THR A 47 -10.18 11.78 6.64
CA THR A 47 -11.51 11.29 7.04
C THR A 47 -12.03 12.14 8.18
N ARG A 48 -13.35 12.36 8.26
CA ARG A 48 -14.01 12.94 9.42
C ARG A 48 -14.78 11.88 10.18
N GLY A 49 -14.73 11.95 11.50
CA GLY A 49 -15.43 11.07 12.42
C GLY A 49 -16.33 11.89 13.32
N LYS A 50 -17.63 11.58 13.32
CA LYS A 50 -18.60 12.18 14.24
C LYS A 50 -18.94 11.20 15.37
N THR A 51 -18.80 11.65 16.60
CA THR A 51 -19.20 10.88 17.78
C THR A 51 -20.72 10.77 17.86
N GLN A 52 -21.22 9.54 17.98
CA GLN A 52 -22.62 9.20 18.08
C GLN A 52 -23.08 9.16 19.55
N PRO A 53 -24.41 9.11 19.83
CA PRO A 53 -24.94 9.05 21.20
C PRO A 53 -24.45 7.84 22.02
N ASP A 54 -24.17 6.72 21.36
CA ASP A 54 -23.63 5.50 21.95
C ASP A 54 -22.10 5.54 22.16
N ARG A 55 -21.47 6.71 21.93
CA ARG A 55 -20.02 6.96 21.96
C ARG A 55 -19.23 6.25 20.85
N SER A 56 -19.89 5.56 19.94
CA SER A 56 -19.23 5.11 18.70
C SER A 56 -18.88 6.31 17.83
N GLN A 57 -17.98 6.11 16.86
CA GLN A 57 -17.64 7.14 15.90
C GLN A 57 -18.00 6.67 14.50
N ARG A 58 -18.83 7.46 13.83
CA ARG A 58 -19.16 7.25 12.42
C ARG A 58 -18.20 8.07 11.57
N TRP A 59 -17.42 7.38 10.75
CA TRP A 59 -16.44 7.98 9.86
C TRP A 59 -16.99 8.14 8.45
N ASP A 60 -16.50 9.11 7.69
CA ASP A 60 -16.88 9.36 6.29
C ASP A 60 -16.69 8.11 5.41
N GLN A 61 -15.62 7.36 5.69
CA GLN A 61 -15.29 6.09 5.06
C GLN A 61 -15.47 4.96 6.08
N GLN A 62 -16.02 3.83 5.63
CA GLN A 62 -16.26 2.68 6.49
C GLN A 62 -15.81 1.37 5.80
N PRO A 63 -14.67 0.78 6.20
CA PRO A 63 -13.76 1.23 7.25
C PRO A 63 -12.92 2.48 6.83
N PRO A 64 -12.52 3.35 7.77
CA PRO A 64 -11.69 4.52 7.48
C PRO A 64 -10.21 4.14 7.33
N ILE A 65 -9.83 3.70 6.14
CA ILE A 65 -8.48 3.19 5.85
C ILE A 65 -7.79 4.08 4.80
N ALA A 66 -6.66 4.68 5.18
CA ALA A 66 -5.74 5.29 4.24
C ALA A 66 -4.79 4.23 3.69
N SER A 67 -4.54 4.21 2.38
CA SER A 67 -3.48 3.40 1.77
C SER A 67 -2.42 4.32 1.17
N ILE A 68 -1.20 4.26 1.69
CA ILE A 68 -0.11 5.18 1.37
C ILE A 68 1.11 4.38 0.89
N GLN A 69 1.54 4.60 -0.35
CA GLN A 69 2.81 4.06 -0.87
C GLN A 69 3.99 4.69 -0.13
N ILE A 70 5.02 3.91 0.20
CA ILE A 70 6.10 4.40 1.08
C ILE A 70 7.33 4.86 0.32
N LEU A 71 7.70 6.11 0.59
CA LEU A 71 8.97 6.75 0.27
C LEU A 71 9.79 6.82 1.57
N TRP A 72 10.79 5.95 1.72
CA TRP A 72 11.49 5.77 3.01
C TRP A 72 12.21 7.00 3.54
N ASN A 73 12.62 7.91 2.66
CA ASN A 73 13.27 9.16 3.02
C ASN A 73 12.29 10.33 3.27
N VAL A 74 10.98 10.07 3.24
CA VAL A 74 9.94 11.08 3.47
C VAL A 74 9.17 10.75 4.74
N PRO A 75 9.03 11.67 5.70
CA PRO A 75 8.25 11.40 6.90
C PRO A 75 6.76 11.25 6.58
N ILE A 76 6.06 10.45 7.37
CA ILE A 76 4.60 10.36 7.36
C ILE A 76 4.06 11.36 8.36
N GLN A 77 3.27 12.31 7.89
CA GLN A 77 2.64 13.31 8.73
C GLN A 77 1.20 12.88 9.06
N VAL A 78 0.88 12.79 10.35
CA VAL A 78 -0.49 12.57 10.83
C VAL A 78 -0.93 13.82 11.58
N ARG A 79 -2.04 14.40 11.16
CA ARG A 79 -2.64 15.59 11.77
C ARG A 79 -4.09 15.31 12.15
N VAL A 80 -4.47 15.77 13.35
CA VAL A 80 -5.83 15.65 13.88
C VAL A 80 -6.36 17.00 14.25
N LEU A 81 -7.56 17.31 13.77
CA LEU A 81 -8.32 18.52 14.06
C LEU A 81 -9.60 18.17 14.80
N GLU A 82 -10.01 19.04 15.71
CA GLU A 82 -11.38 19.13 16.19
C GLU A 82 -12.13 20.14 15.31
N ILE A 83 -13.24 19.72 14.72
CA ILE A 83 -14.03 20.52 13.80
C ILE A 83 -15.27 21.04 14.53
N GLY A 84 -15.31 22.34 14.77
CA GLY A 84 -16.51 23.05 15.21
C GLY A 84 -17.28 23.62 14.01
N PHE A 85 -18.38 24.32 14.30
CA PHE A 85 -19.26 24.87 13.26
C PHE A 85 -18.56 25.90 12.34
N LEU A 86 -17.75 26.81 12.91
CA LEU A 86 -17.05 27.86 12.16
C LEU A 86 -15.52 27.83 12.34
N ARG A 87 -14.99 26.86 13.10
CA ARG A 87 -13.57 26.80 13.44
C ARG A 87 -13.04 25.38 13.39
N ALA A 88 -11.78 25.23 13.00
CA ALA A 88 -11.03 23.99 13.14
C ALA A 88 -9.87 24.22 14.09
N ARG A 89 -9.79 23.42 15.15
CA ARG A 89 -8.70 23.49 16.14
C ARG A 89 -7.73 22.34 15.92
N CYS A 90 -6.46 22.66 15.70
CA CYS A 90 -5.43 21.62 15.61
C CYS A 90 -5.16 21.04 16.99
N LEU A 91 -5.36 19.73 17.12
CA LEU A 91 -5.09 19.01 18.37
C LEU A 91 -3.65 18.50 18.35
N SER A 92 -3.24 17.89 17.25
CA SER A 92 -1.90 17.31 17.09
C SER A 92 -1.51 17.24 15.63
N GLU A 93 -0.23 17.46 15.37
CA GLU A 93 0.42 17.27 14.07
C GLU A 93 1.79 16.66 14.34
N ARG A 94 2.01 15.43 13.89
CA ARG A 94 3.24 14.67 14.15
C ARG A 94 3.77 14.05 12.90
N GLN A 95 5.08 13.92 12.85
CA GLN A 95 5.80 13.20 11.80
C GLN A 95 6.36 11.89 12.36
N PHE A 96 6.33 10.86 11.52
CA PHE A 96 6.86 9.55 11.82
C PHE A 96 7.78 9.10 10.70
N ASP A 97 8.88 8.46 11.07
CA ASP A 97 9.70 7.70 10.14
C ASP A 97 8.90 6.45 9.68
N PRO A 98 8.72 6.21 8.36
CA PRO A 98 8.07 5.02 7.84
C PRO A 98 8.64 3.70 8.39
N ALA A 99 9.94 3.65 8.69
CA ALA A 99 10.61 2.47 9.22
C ALA A 99 10.01 1.98 10.54
N LYS A 100 9.37 2.86 11.32
CA LYS A 100 8.70 2.49 12.59
C LYS A 100 7.53 1.53 12.40
N PHE A 101 6.95 1.48 11.21
CA PHE A 101 5.75 0.71 10.90
C PHE A 101 6.00 -0.49 9.98
N ALA A 102 7.25 -0.71 9.56
CA ALA A 102 7.64 -1.78 8.65
C ALA A 102 7.75 -3.14 9.37
N ALA A 103 6.71 -3.52 10.11
CA ALA A 103 6.62 -4.80 10.81
C ALA A 103 5.73 -5.79 10.04
N ALA A 104 5.99 -7.09 10.17
CA ALA A 104 5.23 -8.13 9.47
C ALA A 104 3.75 -8.22 9.90
N HIS A 105 3.41 -7.73 11.10
CA HIS A 105 2.07 -7.81 11.67
C HIS A 105 1.46 -6.42 11.86
N PRO A 106 0.11 -6.29 11.79
CA PRO A 106 -0.58 -5.05 12.10
C PRO A 106 -0.27 -4.54 13.51
N GLN A 107 0.04 -3.26 13.64
CA GLN A 107 0.43 -2.63 14.90
C GLN A 107 -0.66 -1.67 15.38
N LEU A 108 -1.10 -1.83 16.64
CA LEU A 108 -1.95 -0.82 17.29
C LEU A 108 -1.09 0.36 17.73
N VAL A 109 -1.30 1.51 17.09
CA VAL A 109 -0.62 2.76 17.40
C VAL A 109 -1.57 3.67 18.17
N THR A 110 -1.11 4.19 19.31
CA THR A 110 -1.85 5.18 20.09
C THR A 110 -1.06 6.49 20.15
N MET A 111 -1.66 7.57 19.68
CA MET A 111 -1.04 8.89 19.62
C MET A 111 -1.78 9.86 20.54
N ASN A 112 -1.07 10.45 21.51
CA ASN A 112 -1.63 11.52 22.32
C ASN A 112 -1.93 12.75 21.44
N LEU A 113 -3.14 13.28 21.58
CA LEU A 113 -3.64 14.45 20.85
C LEU A 113 -3.55 15.74 21.66
N ASN A 114 -3.08 15.67 22.90
CA ASN A 114 -2.81 16.80 23.76
C ASN A 114 -1.67 16.47 24.72
N ASN A 115 -1.10 17.49 25.35
CA ASN A 115 0.05 17.33 26.26
C ASN A 115 -0.29 16.48 27.50
N SER A 116 -1.55 16.56 27.97
CA SER A 116 -2.01 15.77 29.12
C SER A 116 -2.27 14.29 28.80
N GLY A 117 -2.28 13.90 27.51
CA GLY A 117 -2.59 12.53 27.08
C GLY A 117 -4.03 12.09 27.34
N SER A 118 -4.93 13.02 27.69
CA SER A 118 -6.34 12.73 27.99
C SER A 118 -7.19 12.50 26.75
N LEU A 119 -6.67 12.89 25.57
CA LEU A 119 -7.25 12.62 24.28
C LEU A 119 -6.22 11.89 23.43
N LYS A 120 -6.61 10.78 22.78
CA LYS A 120 -5.70 9.95 21.98
C LYS A 120 -6.36 9.50 20.69
N LEU A 121 -5.59 9.40 19.61
CA LEU A 121 -5.97 8.70 18.38
C LEU A 121 -5.47 7.26 18.47
N ARG A 122 -6.35 6.29 18.16
CA ARG A 122 -5.98 4.89 17.95
C ARG A 122 -6.04 4.56 16.46
N LEU A 123 -4.95 4.00 15.95
CA LEU A 123 -4.79 3.52 14.59
C LEU A 123 -4.34 2.06 14.62
N VAL A 124 -4.79 1.25 13.67
CA VAL A 124 -4.07 0.02 13.31
C VAL A 124 -3.28 0.33 12.05
N VAL A 125 -1.97 0.09 12.10
CA VAL A 125 -1.06 0.32 10.98
C VAL A 125 -0.56 -1.03 10.46
N THR A 126 -0.79 -1.29 9.18
CA THR A 126 -0.39 -2.55 8.52
C THR A 126 0.58 -2.26 7.40
N TRP A 127 1.75 -2.90 7.43
CA TRP A 127 2.67 -2.91 6.31
C TRP A 127 2.27 -3.98 5.30
N LEU A 128 2.11 -3.56 4.05
CA LEU A 128 1.86 -4.43 2.91
C LEU A 128 3.06 -4.34 1.96
N PRO A 129 4.00 -5.30 2.01
CA PRO A 129 5.11 -5.31 1.08
C PRO A 129 4.57 -5.45 -0.35
N LEU A 130 5.19 -4.74 -1.28
CA LEU A 130 4.95 -4.96 -2.70
C LEU A 130 5.63 -6.28 -3.04
N LEU A 131 4.84 -7.36 -3.14
CA LEU A 131 5.35 -8.62 -3.67
C LEU A 131 5.83 -8.32 -5.10
N SER A 132 7.12 -8.55 -5.35
CA SER A 132 7.63 -8.60 -6.71
C SER A 132 6.91 -9.75 -7.40
N SER A 133 5.81 -9.47 -8.11
CA SER A 133 5.47 -10.32 -9.25
C SER A 133 6.71 -10.28 -10.11
N LYS A 134 7.36 -11.43 -10.31
CA LYS A 134 8.35 -11.58 -11.37
C LYS A 134 7.73 -10.94 -12.60
N ILE A 135 8.28 -9.81 -13.05
CA ILE A 135 7.99 -9.29 -14.38
C ILE A 135 8.31 -10.50 -15.28
N PRO A 136 7.35 -11.14 -15.97
CA PRO A 136 7.74 -12.01 -17.06
C PRO A 136 8.46 -11.06 -17.98
N SER A 137 9.77 -11.22 -18.10
CA SER A 137 10.59 -10.51 -19.07
C SER A 137 9.99 -10.81 -20.44
N GLN A 138 9.08 -9.96 -20.90
CA GLN A 138 8.76 -9.87 -22.32
C GLN A 138 10.00 -9.27 -22.96
N SER A 139 10.95 -10.15 -23.24
CA SER A 139 12.02 -9.93 -24.20
C SER A 139 11.37 -9.86 -25.58
N ASN A 140 10.86 -8.68 -25.91
CA ASN A 140 10.55 -8.34 -27.28
C ASN A 140 11.62 -7.37 -27.80
N SER A 141 12.58 -7.92 -28.54
CA SER A 141 12.98 -7.37 -29.84
C SER A 141 13.94 -8.30 -30.59
N LEU A 142 13.40 -8.87 -31.68
CA LEU A 142 13.98 -8.85 -33.03
C LEU A 142 15.38 -9.45 -33.25
N ASN A 143 15.43 -10.65 -33.81
CA ASN A 143 16.19 -10.86 -35.04
C ASN A 143 15.66 -12.07 -35.84
N GLN A 144 14.66 -11.80 -36.67
CA GLN A 144 14.20 -12.73 -37.70
C GLN A 144 14.38 -12.03 -39.06
N LYS A 145 15.60 -12.08 -39.59
CA LYS A 145 15.98 -12.03 -41.02
C LYS A 145 17.51 -11.99 -41.15
N GLN A 146 18.04 -12.75 -42.11
CA GLN A 146 19.47 -13.08 -42.37
C GLN A 146 20.00 -14.18 -41.43
N LEU A 147 20.07 -15.45 -41.83
CA LEU A 147 20.83 -15.96 -42.97
C LEU A 147 20.07 -17.10 -43.68
N GLN A 148 19.58 -16.85 -44.89
CA GLN A 148 19.39 -17.87 -45.92
C GLN A 148 20.31 -17.48 -47.08
N ALA A 149 21.46 -18.17 -47.20
CA ALA A 149 22.14 -18.45 -48.47
C ALA A 149 23.43 -19.24 -48.21
N LYS A 150 23.55 -20.38 -48.89
CA LYS A 150 24.66 -21.38 -48.93
C LYS A 150 24.64 -22.35 -47.75
N GLU A 151 24.45 -23.67 -47.91
CA GLU A 151 24.82 -24.55 -49.04
C GLU A 151 23.69 -25.50 -49.47
N ASN A 152 23.55 -25.62 -50.79
CA ASN A 152 22.96 -26.76 -51.46
C ASN A 152 23.86 -27.99 -51.24
N GLY A 153 23.27 -29.16 -51.01
CA GLY A 153 24.00 -30.41 -51.18
C GLY A 153 23.25 -31.67 -50.75
N PHE A 154 22.67 -32.35 -51.74
CA PHE A 154 22.44 -33.80 -51.79
C PHE A 154 21.14 -34.42 -51.21
N ASN A 155 20.22 -34.65 -52.16
CA ASN A 155 19.58 -35.94 -52.50
C ASN A 155 18.37 -36.49 -51.71
N ASN A 156 17.22 -36.30 -52.36
CA ASN A 156 16.15 -37.26 -52.68
C ASN A 156 16.38 -38.76 -52.39
N HIS A 157 15.43 -39.42 -51.70
CA HIS A 157 14.64 -40.60 -52.15
C HIS A 157 13.68 -41.00 -51.00
N ALA A 158 12.36 -40.88 -51.15
CA ALA A 158 11.41 -41.91 -51.61
C ALA A 158 11.26 -43.17 -50.71
N SER A 159 10.13 -43.20 -49.99
CA SER A 159 9.10 -44.26 -49.94
C SER A 159 9.32 -45.65 -49.27
N LEU A 160 8.20 -46.12 -48.67
CA LEU A 160 7.71 -47.51 -48.47
C LEU A 160 8.00 -48.30 -47.16
N SER A 161 6.95 -48.36 -46.33
CA SER A 161 6.15 -49.54 -45.90
C SER A 161 6.71 -50.72 -45.08
N GLN A 162 5.79 -51.26 -44.25
CA GLN A 162 5.67 -52.65 -43.72
C GLN A 162 6.63 -53.03 -42.56
N GLN A 163 6.31 -53.86 -41.56
CA GLN A 163 5.12 -54.53 -41.00
C GLN A 163 5.64 -55.38 -39.79
N ASN A 164 4.72 -55.81 -38.91
CA ASN A 164 4.83 -56.92 -37.95
C ASN A 164 5.73 -56.71 -36.71
N SER A 165 5.43 -57.22 -35.51
CA SER A 165 4.58 -58.36 -35.14
C SER A 165 4.14 -58.26 -33.68
N SER A 166 2.93 -58.76 -33.43
CA SER A 166 2.39 -59.25 -32.16
C SER A 166 3.20 -60.39 -31.54
N THR A 167 3.12 -60.56 -30.21
CA THR A 167 2.98 -61.88 -29.55
C THR A 167 2.45 -61.71 -28.13
N GLN A 168 1.33 -62.40 -27.88
CA GLN A 168 0.68 -62.64 -26.59
C GLN A 168 1.55 -63.49 -25.66
N ARG A 169 1.44 -63.27 -24.34
CA ARG A 169 0.90 -64.25 -23.39
C ARG A 169 0.45 -63.54 -22.12
#